data_AF-A0A9J6GNI1-F1
#
_entry.id   AF-A0A9J6GNI1-F1
#
_cell.length_a   1.000
_cell.length_b   1.000
_cell.length_c   1.000
_cell.angle_alpha   90.00
_cell.angle_beta   90.00
_cell.angle_gamma   90.00
#
_symmetry.space_group_name_H-M   'P 1'
#
loop_
_entity.id
_entity.type
_entity.pdbx_description
1 polymer ?
#
loop_
_entity_poly.entity_id
_entity_poly.type
_entity_poly.pdbx_seq_one_letter_code
_entity_poly.pdbx_strand_id
1 'polypeptide(L)'
;MDVAAKDMLDQFEFKHRIAKTLLRAHVKKIQEVADAAELEVENGESVPVPKRTKVMAIPPNEVRLNMHGHFPEHVPLNSQMRCRNQGCSGKTRLRCIKCDLFLCLLNRNWFVDFHSA
;
A
#
# COMPACT_ATOMS: atom_id res chain seq x y z
N MET A 1 -14.30 -31.88 22.86
CA MET A 1 -13.30 -31.50 21.85
C MET A 1 -12.13 -30.95 22.64
N ASP A 2 -11.22 -31.83 23.07
CA ASP A 2 -10.05 -31.46 23.85
C ASP A 2 -8.92 -31.08 22.89
N VAL A 3 -8.70 -29.78 22.72
CA VAL A 3 -7.55 -29.26 21.97
C VAL A 3 -6.37 -29.24 22.94
N ALA A 4 -5.32 -30.00 22.65
CA ALA A 4 -4.11 -29.98 23.45
C ALA A 4 -3.53 -28.55 23.43
N ALA A 5 -2.98 -28.08 24.56
CA ALA A 5 -2.41 -26.73 24.66
C ALA A 5 -1.28 -26.46 23.64
N LYS A 6 -0.65 -27.52 23.13
CA LYS A 6 0.37 -27.46 22.07
C LYS A 6 -0.22 -27.16 20.68
N ASP A 7 -1.51 -27.43 20.49
CA ASP A 7 -2.24 -27.19 19.24
C ASP A 7 -3.01 -25.86 19.26
N MET A 8 -3.05 -25.17 20.41
CA MET A 8 -3.55 -23.80 20.49
C MET A 8 -2.52 -22.84 19.91
N LEU A 9 -2.85 -22.27 18.75
CA LEU A 9 -2.06 -21.18 18.16
C LEU A 9 -2.17 -19.92 19.01
N ASP A 10 -1.06 -19.21 19.17
CA ASP A 10 -1.09 -17.85 19.71
C ASP A 10 -1.87 -16.90 18.77
N GLN A 11 -2.40 -15.81 19.32
CA GLN A 11 -3.24 -14.86 18.60
C GLN A 11 -2.55 -14.32 17.34
N PHE A 12 -1.24 -14.07 17.39
CA PHE A 12 -0.49 -13.61 16.23
C PHE A 12 -0.43 -14.67 15.12
N GLU A 13 -0.13 -15.92 15.48
CA GLU A 13 0.01 -17.01 14.53
C GLU A 13 -1.31 -17.38 13.88
N PHE A 14 -2.40 -17.34 14.67
CA PHE A 14 -3.76 -17.49 14.16
C PHE A 14 -4.10 -16.42 13.13
N LYS A 15 -3.88 -15.13 13.46
CA LYS A 15 -4.12 -14.01 12.54
C LYS A 15 -3.28 -14.12 11.26
N HIS A 16 -2.01 -14.51 11.39
CA HIS A 16 -1.10 -14.70 10.26
C HIS A 16 -1.57 -15.83 9.34
N ARG A 17 -2.01 -16.95 9.91
CA ARG A 17 -2.52 -18.10 9.16
C ARG A 17 -3.79 -17.76 8.40
N ILE A 18 -4.71 -17.02 9.03
CA ILE A 18 -5.90 -16.50 8.35
C ILE A 18 -5.51 -15.57 7.20
N ALA A 19 -4.65 -14.58 7.45
CA ALA A 19 -4.22 -13.62 6.43
C ALA A 19 -3.61 -14.33 5.21
N LYS A 20 -2.70 -15.29 5.43
CA LYS A 20 -2.12 -16.10 4.34
C LYS A 20 -3.18 -16.88 3.56
N THR A 21 -4.17 -17.45 4.25
CA THR A 21 -5.23 -18.23 3.62
C THR A 21 -6.14 -17.35 2.76
N LEU A 22 -6.55 -16.20 3.27
CA LEU A 22 -7.37 -15.23 2.53
C LEU A 22 -6.63 -14.67 1.31
N LEU A 23 -5.34 -14.35 1.44
CA LEU A 23 -4.53 -13.87 0.32
C LEU A 23 -4.41 -14.94 -0.77
N ARG A 24 -4.14 -16.20 -0.40
CA ARG A 24 -4.08 -17.32 -1.36
C ARG A 24 -5.42 -17.52 -2.07
N ALA A 25 -6.53 -17.49 -1.33
CA ALA A 25 -7.87 -17.61 -1.92
C ALA A 25 -8.18 -16.46 -2.88
N HIS A 26 -7.76 -15.23 -2.54
CA HIS A 26 -7.94 -14.07 -3.41
C HIS A 26 -7.14 -14.19 -4.71
N VAL A 27 -5.86 -14.58 -4.62
CA VAL A 27 -5.01 -14.80 -5.80
C VAL A 27 -5.57 -15.93 -6.67
N LYS A 28 -6.02 -17.03 -6.07
CA LYS A 28 -6.64 -18.14 -6.81
C LYS A 28 -7.91 -17.69 -7.54
N LYS A 29 -8.77 -16.90 -6.89
CA LYS A 29 -9.97 -16.34 -7.52
C LYS A 29 -9.65 -15.40 -8.68
N ILE A 30 -8.58 -14.61 -8.57
CA ILE A 30 -8.12 -13.76 -9.68
C ILE A 30 -7.64 -14.61 -10.85
N GLN A 31 -6.88 -15.68 -10.57
CA GLN A 31 -6.40 -16.60 -11.61
C GLN A 31 -7.57 -17.32 -12.29
N GLU A 32 -8.53 -17.84 -11.53
CA GLU A 32 -9.73 -18.49 -12.08
C GLU A 32 -10.56 -17.55 -12.96
N VAL A 33 -10.64 -16.25 -12.62
CA VAL A 33 -11.31 -15.24 -13.46
C VAL A 33 -10.48 -14.92 -14.72
N ALA A 34 -9.15 -14.91 -14.63
CA ALA A 34 -8.28 -14.71 -15.79
C ALA A 34 -8.36 -15.89 -16.75
N ASP A 35 -8.29 -17.13 -16.24
CA ASP A 35 -8.37 -18.36 -17.03
C ASP A 35 -9.76 -18.53 -17.67
N ALA A 36 -10.83 -18.12 -16.97
CA ALA A 36 -12.18 -18.12 -17.54
C ALA A 36 -12.35 -17.07 -18.66
N ALA A 37 -11.68 -15.93 -18.55
CA ALA A 37 -11.68 -14.91 -19.60
C ALA A 37 -10.89 -15.35 -20.84
N GLU A 38 -9.88 -16.22 -20.70
CA GLU A 38 -9.10 -16.77 -21.83
C GLU A 38 -9.90 -17.76 -22.69
N LEU A 39 -10.97 -18.38 -22.17
CA LEU A 39 -11.84 -19.29 -22.91
C LEU A 39 -12.93 -18.58 -23.75
N GLU A 40 -13.11 -17.27 -23.59
CA GLU A 40 -14.12 -16.49 -24.33
C GLU A 40 -13.52 -15.64 -25.48
N VAL A 41 -12.20 -15.70 -25.73
CA VAL A 41 -11.53 -14.86 -26.72
C VAL A 41 -11.24 -15.61 -28.03
N GLU A 42 -12.28 -16.08 -28.71
CA GLU A 42 -12.23 -16.34 -30.16
C GLU A 42 -13.03 -15.27 -30.93
N ASN A 43 -13.00 -14.00 -30.49
CA ASN A 43 -13.29 -12.88 -31.38
C ASN A 43 -12.82 -11.52 -30.79
N GLY A 44 -11.83 -10.90 -31.43
CA GLY A 44 -11.74 -9.44 -31.62
C GLY A 44 -11.53 -8.51 -30.41
N GLU A 45 -10.38 -7.84 -30.42
CA GLU A 45 -10.03 -6.59 -29.70
C GLU A 45 -9.81 -6.66 -28.17
N SER A 46 -8.54 -6.84 -27.80
CA SER A 46 -8.02 -6.66 -26.44
C SER A 46 -8.09 -5.18 -26.02
N VAL A 47 -9.07 -4.83 -25.18
CA VAL A 47 -9.09 -3.55 -24.46
C VAL A 47 -7.94 -3.54 -23.43
N PRO A 48 -7.05 -2.52 -23.41
CA PRO A 48 -5.96 -2.48 -22.44
C PRO A 48 -6.53 -2.26 -21.04
N VAL A 49 -6.48 -3.31 -20.20
CA VAL A 49 -6.85 -3.22 -18.79
C VAL A 49 -5.94 -2.18 -18.11
N PRO A 50 -6.48 -1.13 -17.47
CA PRO A 50 -5.67 -0.11 -16.82
C PRO A 50 -4.84 -0.76 -15.70
N LYS A 51 -3.50 -0.68 -15.83
CA LYS A 51 -2.57 -1.14 -14.80
C LYS A 51 -2.89 -0.42 -13.50
N ARG A 52 -3.47 -1.14 -12.52
CA ARG A 52 -3.76 -0.60 -11.20
C ARG A 52 -2.46 -0.10 -10.58
N THR A 53 -2.35 1.20 -10.34
CA THR A 53 -1.20 1.80 -9.67
C THR A 53 -1.06 1.15 -8.30
N LYS A 54 0.10 0.58 -8.00
CA LYS A 54 0.39 0.02 -6.67
C LYS A 54 0.14 1.11 -5.63
N VAL A 55 -0.82 0.88 -4.75
CA VAL A 55 -1.08 1.77 -3.62
C VAL A 55 0.11 1.64 -2.68
N MET A 56 0.92 2.69 -2.56
CA MET A 56 1.96 2.74 -1.53
C MET A 56 1.26 2.70 -0.17
N ALA A 57 1.55 1.67 0.62
CA ALA A 57 1.01 1.54 1.95
C ALA A 57 1.52 2.70 2.82
N ILE A 58 0.62 3.36 3.52
CA ILE A 58 0.99 4.37 4.52
C ILE A 58 1.68 3.64 5.68
N PRO A 59 2.88 4.07 6.12
CA PRO A 59 3.56 3.44 7.24
C PRO A 59 2.73 3.46 8.54
N PRO A 60 2.92 2.48 9.43
CA PRO A 60 2.29 2.47 10.75
C PRO A 60 2.62 3.73 11.57
N ASN A 61 1.72 4.11 12.48
CA ASN A 61 1.88 5.30 13.31
C ASN A 61 3.20 5.31 14.10
N GLU A 62 3.67 4.16 14.58
CA GLU A 62 4.95 4.04 15.30
C GLU A 62 6.15 4.51 14.46
N VAL A 63 6.12 4.25 13.14
CA VAL A 63 7.18 4.67 12.21
C VAL A 63 7.01 6.12 11.81
N ARG A 64 5.75 6.54 11.61
CA ARG A 64 5.37 7.90 11.17
C ARG A 64 5.61 8.96 12.24
N LEU A 65 5.28 8.67 13.49
CA LEU A 65 5.34 9.60 14.63
C LEU A 65 6.68 9.59 15.35
N ASN A 66 7.58 8.67 14.98
CA ASN A 66 8.91 8.65 15.56
C ASN A 66 9.66 9.92 15.14
N MET A 67 10.02 10.75 16.11
CA MET A 67 10.54 12.10 15.90
C MET A 67 11.95 12.14 15.26
N HIS A 68 12.59 10.99 15.05
CA HIS A 68 13.95 10.88 14.51
C HIS A 68 13.99 10.35 13.07
N GLY A 69 14.84 10.95 12.23
CA GLY A 69 15.19 10.42 10.90
C GLY A 69 14.24 10.77 9.75
N HIS A 70 13.27 11.67 9.97
CA HIS A 70 12.41 12.16 8.90
C HIS A 70 13.04 13.36 8.22
N PHE A 71 13.65 13.14 7.05
CA PHE A 71 14.23 14.21 6.24
C PHE A 71 13.52 14.29 4.88
N PRO A 72 13.22 15.51 4.39
CA PRO A 72 12.75 15.70 3.04
C PRO A 72 13.92 15.60 2.05
N GLU A 73 13.70 14.86 0.98
CA GLU A 73 14.62 14.74 -0.16
C GLU A 73 13.89 15.19 -1.43
N HIS A 74 14.54 16.01 -2.24
CA HIS A 74 14.01 16.39 -3.55
C HIS A 74 14.38 15.31 -4.59
N VAL A 75 13.38 14.59 -5.07
CA VAL A 75 13.59 13.51 -6.05
C VAL A 75 13.40 14.06 -7.47
N PRO A 76 14.39 13.89 -8.38
CA PRO A 76 14.27 14.30 -9.77
C PRO A 76 13.35 13.35 -10.54
N LEU A 77 12.04 13.56 -10.42
CA LEU A 77 11.03 12.84 -11.21
C LEU A 77 10.69 13.59 -12.50
N ASN A 78 10.19 12.90 -13.53
CA ASN A 78 9.64 13.58 -14.71
C ASN A 78 8.39 14.39 -14.34
N SER A 79 7.52 13.79 -13.52
CA SER A 79 6.26 14.39 -13.06
C SER A 79 6.18 14.43 -11.53
N GLN A 80 5.55 15.48 -11.00
CA GLN A 80 5.31 15.62 -9.57
C GLN A 80 4.31 14.55 -9.08
N MET A 81 4.52 14.05 -7.86
CA MET A 81 3.63 13.09 -7.22
C MET A 81 2.60 13.80 -6.35
N ARG A 82 1.41 13.22 -6.21
CA ARG A 82 0.39 13.77 -5.30
C ARG A 82 0.87 13.67 -3.86
N CYS A 83 0.59 14.69 -3.05
CA CYS A 83 0.78 14.64 -1.61
C CYS A 83 -0.02 13.49 -1.00
N ARG A 84 0.54 12.81 0.01
CA ARG A 84 -0.12 11.66 0.68
C ARG A 84 -0.79 12.04 1.99
N ASN A 85 -0.62 13.28 2.45
CA ASN A 85 -1.35 13.72 3.64
C ASN A 85 -2.86 13.84 3.35
N GLN A 86 -3.68 13.46 4.32
CA GLN A 86 -5.13 13.50 4.19
C GLN A 86 -5.61 14.96 4.01
N GLY A 87 -6.50 15.18 3.03
CA GLY A 87 -7.02 16.51 2.71
C GLY A 87 -6.11 17.38 1.82
N CYS A 88 -4.95 16.90 1.39
CA CYS A 88 -4.09 17.62 0.47
C CYS A 88 -4.32 17.20 -0.99
N SER A 89 -4.63 18.15 -1.87
CA SER A 89 -4.72 17.94 -3.33
C SER A 89 -3.45 18.33 -4.10
N GLY A 90 -2.42 18.81 -3.38
CA GLY A 90 -1.18 19.31 -3.96
C GLY A 90 -0.32 18.22 -4.59
N LYS A 91 0.62 18.66 -5.43
CA LYS A 91 1.67 17.82 -6.02
C LYS A 91 3.04 18.30 -5.56
N THR A 92 3.97 17.37 -5.37
CA THR A 92 5.30 17.63 -4.80
C THR A 92 6.35 16.70 -5.41
N ARG A 93 7.61 17.14 -5.37
CA ARG A 93 8.81 16.34 -5.67
C ARG A 93 9.55 15.95 -4.40
N LEU A 94 9.08 16.42 -3.25
CA LEU A 94 9.68 16.15 -1.94
C LEU A 94 9.15 14.84 -1.40
N ARG A 95 10.08 13.97 -1.03
CA ARG A 95 9.84 12.64 -0.47
C ARG A 95 10.46 12.57 0.91
N CYS A 96 9.78 11.99 1.89
CA CYS A 96 10.39 11.64 3.16
C CYS A 96 11.28 10.41 2.97
N ILE A 97 12.57 10.49 3.31
CA ILE A 97 13.53 9.39 3.11
C ILE A 97 13.10 8.13 3.90
N LYS A 98 12.62 8.31 5.13
CA LYS A 98 12.24 7.22 6.04
C LYS A 98 10.88 6.61 5.72
N CYS A 99 9.88 7.44 5.41
CA CYS A 99 8.53 6.96 5.13
C CYS A 99 8.34 6.56 3.65
N ASP A 100 9.24 6.96 2.76
CA ASP A 100 9.11 6.83 1.32
C ASP A 100 7.82 7.46 0.76
N LEU A 101 7.35 8.55 1.39
CA LEU A 101 6.10 9.21 1.03
C LEU A 101 6.33 10.63 0.52
N PHE A 102 5.55 11.02 -0.49
CA PHE A 102 5.55 12.36 -1.05
C PHE A 102 4.69 13.31 -0.22
N LEU A 103 5.30 14.36 0.32
CA LEU A 103 4.67 15.35 1.20
C LEU A 103 5.03 16.76 0.75
N CYS A 104 4.04 17.65 0.73
CA CYS A 104 4.25 19.05 0.35
C CYS A 104 4.87 19.83 1.53
N LEU A 105 5.79 20.75 1.21
CA LEU A 105 6.39 21.68 2.18
C LEU A 105 6.18 23.16 1.82
N LEU A 106 5.72 23.48 0.60
CA LEU A 106 5.72 24.86 0.08
C LEU A 106 4.67 25.77 0.74
N ASN A 107 3.38 25.54 0.47
CA ASN A 107 2.32 26.46 0.94
C ASN A 107 1.90 26.19 2.39
N ARG A 108 1.68 24.91 2.69
CA ARG A 108 1.40 24.40 4.04
C ARG A 108 2.38 23.28 4.31
N ASN A 109 2.90 23.25 5.54
CA ASN A 109 3.89 22.27 5.96
C ASN A 109 3.22 20.91 6.26
N TRP A 110 2.75 20.26 5.20
CA TRP A 110 2.15 18.93 5.29
C TRP A 110 3.16 17.86 5.67
N PHE A 111 4.46 18.13 5.52
CA PHE A 111 5.51 17.26 6.03
C PHE A 111 5.46 17.19 7.56
N VAL A 112 5.45 18.33 8.26
CA VAL A 112 5.36 18.34 9.73
C VAL A 112 4.01 17.82 10.20
N ASP A 113 2.91 18.29 9.61
CA ASP A 113 1.56 17.82 9.96
C ASP A 113 1.46 16.29 9.88
N PHE A 114 2.06 15.66 8.86
CA PHE A 114 2.04 14.21 8.70
C PHE A 114 2.87 13.45 9.74
N HIS A 115 3.92 14.04 10.31
CA HIS A 115 4.78 13.36 11.30
C HIS A 115 4.44 13.74 12.76
N SER A 116 3.58 14.75 12.97
CA SER A 116 3.20 15.23 14.30
C SER A 116 1.74 14.96 14.70
N ALA A 117 0.89 14.52 13.77
CA ALA A 117 -0.55 14.32 13.99
C ALA A 117 -0.96 12.91 14.43
#